data_AF-A0A6A5HKZ7-F1
#
_entry.id   AF-A0A6A5HKZ7-F1
#
_cell.length_a   1.000
_cell.length_b   1.000
_cell.length_c   1.000
_cell.angle_alpha   90.00
_cell.angle_beta   90.00
_cell.angle_gamma   90.00
#
_symmetry.space_group_name_H-M   'P 1'
#
loop_
_entity.id
_entity.type
_entity.pdbx_description
1 polymer ?
#
loop_
_entity_poly.entity_id
_entity_poly.type
_entity_poly.pdbx_seq_one_letter_code
_entity_poly.pdbx_strand_id
1 'polypeptide(L)' 'REDAELALQNISNTRMDDRVIRADWDAGFVEGRQYGRGKHGGQVRDEYRKDYDPERGGYNRAIAQKSER' A
#
# COMPACT_ATOMS: atom_id res chain seq x y z
N ARG A 1 22.59 -9.17 4.35
CA ARG A 1 21.86 -8.05 5.01
C ARG A 1 22.24 -6.73 4.37
N GLU A 2 23.50 -6.55 4.00
CA GLU A 2 24.00 -5.43 3.19
C GLU A 2 23.15 -5.13 1.95
N ASP A 3 22.74 -6.15 1.17
CA ASP A 3 21.87 -5.93 0.00
C ASP A 3 20.52 -5.26 0.34
N ALA A 4 19.93 -5.60 1.49
CA ALA A 4 18.67 -5.02 1.93
C ALA A 4 18.87 -3.59 2.47
N GLU A 5 20.03 -3.29 3.06
CA GLU A 5 20.43 -1.92 3.44
C GLU A 5 20.61 -1.05 2.19
N LEU A 6 21.32 -1.57 1.18
CA LEU A 6 21.49 -0.91 -0.12
C LEU A 6 20.15 -0.69 -0.81
N ALA A 7 19.22 -1.64 -0.73
CA ALA A 7 17.87 -1.47 -1.27
C ALA A 7 17.12 -0.34 -0.54
N LEU A 8 17.16 -0.30 0.80
CA LEU A 8 16.53 0.79 1.55
C LEU A 8 17.14 2.16 1.24
N GLN A 9 18.46 2.23 1.06
CA GLN A 9 19.17 3.47 0.78
C GLN A 9 18.93 3.97 -0.66
N ASN A 10 18.93 3.06 -1.63
CA ASN A 10 18.99 3.43 -3.05
C ASN A 10 17.67 3.24 -3.80
N ILE A 11 16.76 2.36 -3.33
CA ILE A 11 15.50 2.04 -4.00
C ILE A 11 14.31 2.74 -3.31
N SER A 12 14.33 2.88 -1.99
CA SER A 12 13.27 3.62 -1.29
C SER A 12 13.22 5.08 -1.77
N ASN A 13 12.02 5.64 -1.91
CA ASN A 13 11.75 6.97 -2.47
C ASN A 13 12.09 7.16 -3.95
N THR A 14 12.44 6.10 -4.68
CA THR A 14 12.53 6.14 -6.16
C THR A 14 11.17 5.86 -6.80
N ARG A 15 11.12 5.94 -8.14
CA ARG A 15 9.88 5.71 -8.91
C ARG A 15 9.81 4.28 -9.46
N MET A 16 8.64 3.66 -9.30
CA MET A 16 8.25 2.40 -9.94
C MET A 16 6.83 2.58 -10.47
N ASP A 17 6.61 2.31 -11.76
CA ASP A 17 5.34 2.57 -12.46
C ASP A 17 4.80 3.98 -12.20
N ASP A 18 5.67 4.99 -12.34
CA ASP A 18 5.40 6.41 -12.06
C ASP A 18 5.02 6.77 -10.61
N ARG A 19 5.07 5.82 -9.68
CA ARG A 19 4.78 6.04 -8.26
C ARG A 19 6.05 6.06 -7.42
N VAL A 20 6.09 6.96 -6.44
CA VAL A 20 7.14 6.94 -5.41
C VAL A 20 6.87 5.77 -4.46
N ILE A 21 7.78 4.81 -4.43
CA ILE A 21 7.70 3.65 -3.53
C ILE A 21 8.40 3.93 -2.20
N ARG A 22 7.97 3.23 -1.14
CA ARG A 22 8.58 3.31 0.19
C ARG A 22 8.83 1.89 0.70
N ALA A 23 10.06 1.62 1.08
CA ALA A 23 10.46 0.40 1.76
C ALA A 23 10.83 0.69 3.22
N ASP A 24 10.59 -0.28 4.10
CA ASP A 24 10.93 -0.28 5.52
C ASP A 24 11.48 -1.64 5.93
N TRP A 25 12.16 -1.69 7.07
CA TRP A 25 12.51 -2.96 7.72
C TRP A 25 11.28 -3.67 8.26
N ASP A 26 11.24 -4.99 8.07
CA ASP A 26 10.19 -5.86 8.58
C ASP A 26 10.77 -6.96 9.49
N ALA A 27 10.00 -7.38 10.49
CA ALA A 27 10.41 -8.45 11.41
C ALA A 27 10.50 -9.85 10.76
N GLY A 28 9.98 -10.03 9.55
CA GLY A 28 10.03 -11.27 8.78
C GLY A 28 8.66 -11.81 8.38
N PHE A 29 8.61 -12.58 7.30
CA PHE A 29 7.36 -13.14 6.78
C PHE A 29 6.75 -14.19 7.74
N VAL A 30 5.43 -14.13 7.89
CA VAL A 30 4.60 -15.13 8.59
C VAL A 30 3.29 -15.26 7.80
N GLU A 31 2.78 -16.48 7.68
CA GLU A 31 1.51 -16.75 7.00
C GLU A 31 0.38 -15.85 7.53
N GLY A 32 -0.39 -15.27 6.60
CA GLY A 32 -1.43 -14.30 6.87
C GLY A 32 -0.98 -12.84 6.80
N ARG A 33 0.33 -12.54 6.88
CA ARG A 33 0.84 -11.15 6.76
C ARG A 33 0.78 -10.60 5.34
N GLN A 34 0.62 -11.45 4.34
CA GLN A 34 0.42 -11.05 2.95
C GLN A 34 -0.95 -10.41 2.69
N TYR A 35 -1.94 -10.64 3.56
CA TYR A 35 -3.28 -10.09 3.40
C TYR A 35 -3.39 -8.70 4.02
N GLY A 36 -4.12 -7.82 3.32
CA GLY A 36 -4.49 -6.50 3.83
C GLY A 36 -5.35 -6.61 5.10
N ARG A 37 -5.13 -5.70 6.04
CA ARG A 37 -5.79 -5.69 7.36
C ARG A 37 -6.95 -4.69 7.46
N GLY A 38 -7.32 -4.07 6.35
CA GLY A 38 -8.50 -3.21 6.25
C GLY A 38 -9.77 -4.04 6.45
N LYS A 39 -10.83 -3.40 6.95
CA LYS A 39 -12.15 -4.02 7.13
C LYS A 39 -12.70 -4.64 5.85
N HIS A 40 -12.34 -4.09 4.69
CA HIS A 40 -12.77 -4.57 3.38
C HIS A 40 -11.73 -5.47 2.67
N GLY A 41 -10.70 -5.95 3.38
CA GLY A 41 -9.67 -6.87 2.89
C GLY A 41 -8.46 -6.20 2.22
N GLY A 42 -8.53 -4.90 1.93
CA GLY A 42 -7.42 -4.10 1.41
C GLY A 42 -6.44 -3.62 2.49
N GLN A 43 -5.54 -2.70 2.14
CA GLN A 43 -4.70 -2.05 3.14
C GLN A 43 -5.53 -1.09 4.00
N VAL A 44 -5.23 -1.02 5.30
CA VAL A 44 -5.90 -0.09 6.24
C VAL A 44 -5.76 1.37 5.77
N ARG A 45 -4.61 1.74 5.21
CA ARG A 45 -4.36 3.09 4.69
C ARG A 45 -5.34 3.49 3.60
N ASP A 46 -5.71 2.56 2.72
CA ASP A 46 -6.61 2.85 1.60
C ASP A 46 -8.04 3.16 2.06
N GLU A 47 -8.43 2.70 3.25
CA GLU A 47 -9.77 2.95 3.80
C GLU A 47 -9.96 4.40 4.28
N TYR A 48 -8.88 5.08 4.67
CA TYR A 48 -8.90 6.47 5.13
C TYR A 48 -8.59 7.49 4.03
N ARG A 49 -8.14 7.03 2.86
CA ARG A 49 -7.83 7.87 1.69
C ARG A 49 -9.11 8.53 1.16
N LYS A 50 -9.06 9.81 0.79
CA LYS A 50 -10.25 10.58 0.34
C LYS A 50 -10.22 10.93 -1.14
N ASP A 51 -9.02 11.05 -1.69
CA ASP A 51 -8.72 11.28 -3.10
C ASP A 51 -9.09 10.07 -3.96
N TYR A 52 -9.22 10.29 -5.26
CA TYR A 52 -9.39 9.23 -6.26
C TYR A 52 -8.01 8.79 -6.78
N ASP A 53 -7.72 7.49 -6.75
CA ASP A 53 -6.47 6.92 -7.25
C ASP A 53 -6.82 5.68 -8.09
N PRO A 54 -6.82 5.78 -9.44
CA PRO A 54 -7.26 4.70 -10.32
C PRO A 54 -6.40 3.43 -10.18
N GLU A 55 -5.11 3.59 -9.90
CA GLU A 55 -4.16 2.49 -9.74
C GLU A 55 -4.33 1.78 -8.38
N ARG A 56 -5.10 2.37 -7.46
CA ARG A 56 -5.55 1.76 -6.20
C ARG A 56 -7.05 1.45 -6.18
N GLY A 57 -7.65 1.23 -7.36
CA GLY A 57 -9.06 0.86 -7.48
C GLY A 57 -10.05 2.02 -7.33
N GLY A 58 -9.59 3.27 -7.44
CA GLY A 58 -10.43 4.48 -7.44
C GLY A 58 -10.61 5.11 -6.06
N TYR A 59 -11.87 5.38 -5.68
CA TYR A 59 -12.20 5.86 -4.34
C TYR A 59 -12.10 4.74 -3.30
N ASN A 60 -11.94 5.11 -2.03
CA ASN A 60 -12.03 4.13 -0.96
C ASN A 60 -13.39 3.40 -0.98
N ARG A 61 -13.42 2.18 -0.43
CA ARG A 61 -14.61 1.31 -0.51
C ARG A 61 -15.84 1.93 0.15
N ALA A 62 -15.67 2.70 1.22
CA ALA A 62 -16.77 3.34 1.94
C ALA A 62 -17.42 4.50 1.14
N ILE A 63 -16.63 5.25 0.38
CA ILE A 63 -17.09 6.33 -0.51
C ILE A 63 -17.75 5.71 -1.75
N ALA A 64 -17.11 4.71 -2.37
CA ALA A 64 -17.66 4.02 -3.54
C ALA A 64 -19.04 3.41 -3.25
N GLN A 65 -19.21 2.74 -2.10
CA GLN A 65 -20.51 2.18 -1.68
C GLN A 65 -21.59 3.25 -1.45
N LYS A 66 -21.22 4.48 -1.09
CA LYS A 66 -22.17 5.59 -0.93
C LYS A 66 -22.58 6.17 -2.27
N SER A 67 -21.69 6.21 -3.26
CA SER A 67 -22.02 6.70 -4.61
C SER A 67 -22.86 5.72 -5.42
N GLU A 68 -22.81 4.42 -5.08
CA GLU A 68 -23.61 3.37 -5.74
C GLU A 68 -25.05 3.24 -5.19
N ARG A 69 -25.36 3.96 -4.11
CA ARG A 69 -26.71 4.02 -3.51
C ARG A 69 -27.48 5.22 -4.03
#